data_AF-A0A7W2IVV3-F1
#
_entry.id   AF-A0A7W2IVV3-F1
#
_cell.length_a   1.000
_cell.length_b   1.000
_cell.length_c   1.000
_cell.angle_alpha   90.00
_cell.angle_beta   90.00
_cell.angle_gamma   90.00
#
_symmetry.space_group_name_H-M   'P 1'
#
loop_
_entity.id
_entity.type
_entity.pdbx_description
1 polymer ?
#
loop_
_entity_poly.entity_id
_entity_poly.type
_entity_poly.pdbx_seq_one_letter_code
_entity_poly.pdbx_strand_id
1 'polypeptide(L)' 'LLVKKLMPRLQYFTYVEITPHAHQALWEEYESVAAEFPARFAMRQIVEAGDIYPVFRELFKRRVAGG' A
#
# COMPACT_ATOMS: atom_id res chain seq x y z
N LEU A 1 1.41 8.62 -14.44
CA LEU A 1 0.51 9.59 -13.74
C LEU A 1 0.71 9.55 -12.23
N LEU A 2 0.61 8.36 -11.61
CA LEU A 2 0.77 8.12 -10.17
C LEU A 2 2.02 8.79 -9.57
N VAL A 3 3.21 8.33 -9.97
CA VAL A 3 4.52 8.83 -9.48
C VAL A 3 4.67 10.34 -9.69
N LYS A 4 4.52 10.82 -10.94
CA LYS A 4 4.84 12.20 -11.29
C LYS A 4 3.83 13.25 -10.80
N LYS A 5 2.56 12.89 -10.60
CA LYS A 5 1.48 13.88 -10.32
C LYS A 5 0.72 13.62 -9.02
N LEU A 6 0.48 12.36 -8.66
CA LEU A 6 -0.34 12.03 -7.49
C LEU A 6 0.52 11.87 -6.23
N MET A 7 1.59 11.08 -6.27
CA MET A 7 2.40 10.79 -5.08
C MET A 7 2.94 12.04 -4.34
N PRO A 8 3.36 13.11 -5.04
CA PRO A 8 3.78 14.35 -4.37
C PRO A 8 2.66 15.06 -3.61
N ARG A 9 1.39 14.80 -3.95
CA ARG A 9 0.20 15.49 -3.43
C ARG A 9 -0.61 14.66 -2.43
N LEU A 10 -0.38 13.36 -2.37
CA LEU A 10 -1.08 12.46 -1.46
C LEU A 10 -0.34 12.38 -0.12
N GLN A 11 -1.09 12.41 0.98
CA GLN A 11 -0.54 12.11 2.31
C GLN A 11 -0.30 10.62 2.49
N TYR A 12 -1.18 9.79 1.93
CA TYR A 12 -1.08 8.34 1.97
C TYR A 12 -1.85 7.70 0.81
N PHE A 13 -1.29 6.64 0.24
CA PHE A 13 -1.88 5.81 -0.80
C PHE A 13 -1.57 4.35 -0.48
N THR A 14 -2.53 3.45 -0.67
CA THR A 14 -2.32 2.01 -0.48
C THR A 14 -2.85 1.24 -1.67
N TYR A 15 -2.01 0.37 -2.22
CA TYR A 15 -2.44 -0.68 -3.13
C TYR A 15 -2.74 -1.95 -2.33
N VAL A 16 -3.94 -2.50 -2.52
CA VAL A 16 -4.35 -3.75 -1.88
C VAL A 16 -4.68 -4.76 -2.96
N GLU A 17 -4.02 -5.90 -2.93
CA GLU A 17 -4.27 -7.02 -3.84
C GLU A 17 -5.01 -8.11 -3.07
N ILE A 18 -6.18 -8.52 -3.56
CA ILE A 18 -6.99 -9.57 -2.93
C ILE A 18 -6.92 -10.81 -3.83
N THR A 19 -6.01 -11.71 -3.49
CA THR A 19 -5.78 -12.94 -4.27
C THR A 19 -5.05 -13.97 -3.40
N PRO A 20 -5.40 -15.26 -3.49
CA PRO A 20 -4.64 -16.32 -2.83
C PRO A 20 -3.38 -16.75 -3.61
N HIS A 21 -3.19 -16.20 -4.81
CA HIS A 21 -2.07 -16.57 -5.68
C HIS A 21 -0.81 -15.77 -5.33
N ALA A 22 0.32 -16.16 -5.94
CA ALA A 22 1.53 -15.36 -5.93
C ALA A 22 1.27 -13.97 -6.53
N HIS A 23 2.11 -13.02 -6.12
CA HIS A 23 2.10 -11.64 -6.63
C HIS A 23 2.11 -11.59 -8.16
N GLN A 24 1.33 -10.67 -8.70
CA GLN A 24 1.22 -10.46 -10.15
C GLN A 24 2.18 -9.36 -10.61
N ALA A 25 2.37 -9.23 -11.94
CA ALA A 25 3.22 -8.20 -12.52
C ALA A 25 2.93 -6.78 -11.99
N LEU A 26 1.68 -6.44 -11.71
CA LEU A 26 1.34 -5.11 -11.17
C LEU A 26 1.88 -4.90 -9.75
N TRP A 27 1.91 -5.95 -8.93
CA TRP A 27 2.53 -5.90 -7.61
C TRP A 27 4.01 -5.58 -7.75
N GLU A 28 4.75 -6.37 -8.55
CA GLU A 28 6.20 -6.20 -8.77
C GLU A 28 6.54 -4.79 -9.26
N GLU A 29 5.77 -4.25 -10.22
CA GLU A 29 5.94 -2.87 -10.68
C GLU A 29 5.73 -1.84 -9.55
N TYR A 30 4.79 -2.10 -8.65
CA TYR A 30 4.47 -1.19 -7.55
C TYR A 30 5.46 -1.29 -6.38
N GLU A 31 6.28 -2.34 -6.30
CA GLU A 31 7.39 -2.42 -5.36
C GLU A 31 8.40 -1.28 -5.58
N SER A 32 8.63 -0.90 -6.85
CA SER A 32 9.45 0.26 -7.19
C SER A 32 8.87 1.57 -6.65
N VAL A 33 7.54 1.73 -6.71
CA VAL A 33 6.83 2.90 -6.19
C VAL A 33 6.88 2.93 -4.66
N ALA A 34 6.76 1.77 -4.00
CA ALA A 34 6.91 1.65 -2.57
C ALA A 34 8.32 2.01 -2.10
N ALA A 35 9.35 1.62 -2.86
CA ALA A 35 10.74 1.98 -2.60
C ALA A 35 11.00 3.49 -2.80
N GLU A 36 10.38 4.12 -3.81
CA GLU A 36 10.51 5.56 -4.07
C GLU A 36 9.74 6.42 -3.05
N PHE A 37 8.59 5.95 -2.54
CA PHE A 37 7.71 6.72 -1.65
C PHE A 37 7.35 6.00 -0.33
N PRO A 38 8.32 5.54 0.49
CA PRO A 38 8.05 4.67 1.65
C PRO A 38 7.18 5.33 2.75
N ALA A 39 7.21 6.66 2.85
CA ALA A 39 6.37 7.39 3.81
C ALA A 39 4.91 7.56 3.33
N ARG A 40 4.64 7.47 2.03
CA ARG A 40 3.35 7.84 1.43
C ARG A 40 2.65 6.68 0.74
N PHE A 41 3.38 5.64 0.36
CA PHE A 41 2.84 4.49 -0.35
C PHE A 41 2.96 3.23 0.49
N ALA A 42 1.96 2.37 0.43
CA ALA A 42 1.98 1.06 1.06
C ALA A 42 1.35 0.01 0.14
N MET A 43 1.78 -1.22 0.31
CA MET A 43 1.24 -2.39 -0.39
C MET A 43 0.84 -3.45 0.62
N ARG A 44 -0.33 -4.07 0.41
CA ARG A 44 -0.80 -5.19 1.23
C ARG A 44 -1.47 -6.23 0.36
N GLN A 45 -1.28 -7.49 0.70
CA GLN A 45 -2.04 -8.61 0.15
C GLN A 45 -3.07 -9.06 1.18
N ILE A 46 -4.25 -9.42 0.70
CA ILE A 46 -5.31 -10.07 1.47
C ILE A 46 -5.56 -11.42 0.79
N VAL A 47 -5.43 -12.51 1.54
CA VAL A 47 -5.61 -13.87 1.02
C VAL A 47 -7.04 -14.33 1.25
N GLU A 48 -7.57 -14.07 2.45
CA GLU A 48 -8.91 -14.47 2.85
C GLU A 48 -9.71 -13.35 3.53
N ALA A 49 -11.02 -13.56 3.66
CA ALA A 49 -11.92 -12.57 4.24
C ALA A 49 -11.55 -12.20 5.70
N GLY A 50 -10.95 -13.14 6.44
CA GLY A 50 -10.45 -12.93 7.79
C GLY A 50 -9.34 -11.88 7.88
N ASP A 51 -8.60 -11.66 6.80
CA ASP A 51 -7.47 -10.73 6.75
C ASP A 51 -7.91 -9.26 6.56
N ILE A 52 -9.13 -9.02 6.07
CA ILE A 52 -9.60 -7.68 5.69
C ILE A 52 -9.53 -6.72 6.89
N TYR A 53 -10.15 -7.08 8.01
CA TYR A 53 -10.17 -6.24 9.20
C TYR A 53 -8.78 -5.97 9.81
N PRO A 54 -7.92 -6.97 10.07
CA PRO A 54 -6.59 -6.70 10.61
C PRO A 54 -5.72 -5.87 9.66
N VAL A 55 -5.73 -6.15 8.35
CA VAL A 55 -4.94 -5.39 7.36
C VAL A 55 -5.39 -3.93 7.31
N PHE A 56 -6.69 -3.66 7.22
CA PHE A 56 -7.20 -2.30 7.21
C PHE A 56 -6.90 -1.56 8.52
N ARG A 57 -7.01 -2.23 9.67
CA ARG A 57 -6.65 -1.61 10.96
C ARG A 57 -5.19 -1.19 11.01
N GLU A 58 -4.28 -1.98 10.45
CA GLU A 58 -2.87 -1.62 10.38
C GLU A 58 -2.64 -0.42 9.45
N LEU A 59 -3.24 -0.43 8.25
CA LEU A 59 -3.11 0.62 7.24
C LEU A 59 -3.61 1.99 7.74
N PHE A 60 -4.73 2.00 8.47
CA PHE A 60 -5.35 3.23 8.98
C PHE A 60 -4.99 3.54 10.43
N LYS A 61 -4.09 2.76 11.04
CA LYS A 61 -3.57 3.11 12.37
C LYS A 61 -2.92 4.48 12.27
N ARG A 62 -3.31 5.40 13.17
CA ARG A 62 -2.71 6.74 13.21
C ARG A 62 -1.20 6.59 13.26
N ARG A 63 -0.53 7.08 12.21
CA ARG A 63 0.90 7.32 12.27
C ARG A 63 1.10 8.34 13.38
N VAL A 64 1.70 7.91 14.49
CA VAL A 64 2.19 8.84 15.49
C VAL A 64 3.17 9.71 14.71
N ALA A 65 2.84 10.99 14.54
CA ALA A 65 3.77 11.95 13.98
C ALA A 65 5.01 11.88 14.86
N GLY A 66 6.08 11.26 14.36
CA GLY A 66 7.39 11.41 14.97
C GLY A 66 7.69 12.90 14.99
N GLY A 67 7.98 13.43 16.19
CA GLY A 67 8.36 14.81 16.40
C GLY A 67 9.67 15.18 15.70
#